data_AF-A0A1M3LD67-F1
#
_entry.id   AF-A0A1M3LD67-F1
#
_cell.length_a   1.000
_cell.length_b   1.000
_cell.length_c   1.000
_cell.angle_alpha   90.00
_cell.angle_beta   90.00
_cell.angle_gamma   90.00
#
_symmetry.space_group_name_H-M   'P 1'
#
loop_
_entity.id
_entity.type
_entity.pdbx_description
1 polymer ?
#
loop_
_entity_poly.entity_id
_entity_poly.type
_entity_poly.pdbx_seq_one_letter_code
_entity_poly.pdbx_strand_id
1 'polypeptide(L)'
;MTPDYTHMRMNDYKWIYHYIDVMGRTKFFELLYSRYKWLMSKPKGWTYYLPLSEKLDTDEEKDLMIKTVCLFISEGHGDYQFSENYTTIMRT
;
A
#
# COMPACT_ATOMS: atom_id res chain seq x y z
N MET A 1 19.84 10.36 4.57
CA MET A 1 18.90 9.60 5.42
C MET A 1 18.25 8.54 4.57
N THR A 2 18.21 7.30 5.03
CA THR A 2 17.41 6.24 4.40
C THR A 2 15.93 6.55 4.67
N PRO A 3 15.03 6.49 3.67
CA PRO A 3 13.61 6.69 3.90
C PRO A 3 13.05 5.67 4.91
N ASP A 4 12.11 6.13 5.75
CA ASP A 4 11.40 5.30 6.73
C ASP A 4 9.92 5.69 6.74
N TYR A 5 9.07 4.73 6.37
CA TYR A 5 7.62 4.89 6.30
C TYR A 5 6.87 4.03 7.33
N THR A 6 7.55 3.57 8.39
CA THR A 6 6.93 2.78 9.47
C THR A 6 5.72 3.47 10.10
N HIS A 7 5.72 4.80 10.15
CA HIS A 7 4.62 5.62 10.65
C HIS A 7 3.35 5.55 9.77
N MET A 8 3.46 5.15 8.50
CA MET A 8 2.35 5.01 7.54
C MET A 8 1.67 3.63 7.59
N ARG A 9 2.15 2.71 8.45
CA ARG A 9 1.58 1.35 8.54
C ARG A 9 0.11 1.38 8.97
N MET A 10 -0.64 0.34 8.58
CA MET A 10 -2.01 0.17 9.05
C MET A 10 -2.04 -0.17 10.56
N ASN A 11 -2.39 0.82 11.38
CA ASN A 11 -2.59 0.64 12.83
C ASN A 11 -4.06 0.39 13.21
N ASP A 12 -5.01 0.86 12.38
CA ASP A 12 -6.45 0.63 12.51
C ASP A 12 -7.13 0.72 11.13
N TYR A 13 -8.47 0.67 11.08
CA TYR A 13 -9.26 0.82 9.84
C TYR A 13 -9.85 2.23 9.65
N LYS A 14 -9.58 3.19 10.55
CA LYS A 14 -10.17 4.54 10.50
C LYS A 14 -9.69 5.33 9.29
N TRP A 15 -8.51 5.01 8.76
CA TRP A 15 -7.99 5.62 7.53
C TRP A 15 -8.95 5.46 6.35
N ILE A 16 -9.71 4.37 6.28
CA ILE A 16 -10.69 4.14 5.20
C ILE A 16 -11.69 5.30 5.15
N TYR A 17 -12.24 5.68 6.30
CA TYR A 17 -13.20 6.79 6.38
C TYR A 17 -12.54 8.12 6.03
N HIS A 18 -11.32 8.37 6.50
CA HIS A 18 -10.58 9.59 6.14
C HIS A 18 -10.40 9.72 4.63
N TYR A 19 -9.96 8.67 3.94
CA TYR A 19 -9.75 8.74 2.50
C TYR A 19 -11.06 8.77 1.71
N ILE A 20 -12.12 8.10 2.16
CA ILE A 20 -13.46 8.23 1.57
C ILE A 20 -13.95 9.68 1.64
N ASP A 21 -13.71 10.36 2.77
CA ASP A 21 -14.09 11.76 2.96
C ASP A 21 -13.28 12.70 2.04
N VAL A 22 -11.97 12.53 1.98
CA VAL A 22 -11.06 13.38 1.20
C VAL A 22 -11.23 13.21 -0.31
N MET A 23 -11.38 11.99 -0.82
CA MET A 23 -11.37 11.73 -2.27
C MET A 23 -12.70 11.25 -2.85
N GLY A 24 -13.68 10.97 -2.00
CA GLY A 24 -14.96 10.39 -2.38
C GLY A 24 -14.95 8.85 -2.44
N ARG A 25 -16.08 8.26 -2.02
CA ARG A 25 -16.27 6.80 -1.92
C ARG A 25 -15.93 6.05 -3.21
N THR A 26 -16.44 6.51 -4.36
CA THR A 26 -16.25 5.84 -5.65
C THR A 26 -14.77 5.76 -6.01
N LYS A 27 -14.06 6.89 -5.99
CA LYS A 27 -12.64 6.98 -6.32
C LYS A 27 -11.78 6.16 -5.36
N PHE A 28 -12.10 6.18 -4.07
CA PHE A 28 -11.42 5.37 -3.07
C PHE A 28 -11.46 3.88 -3.42
N PHE A 29 -12.65 3.33 -3.67
CA PHE A 29 -12.80 1.92 -3.99
C PHE A 29 -12.18 1.57 -5.34
N GLU A 30 -12.28 2.42 -6.36
CA GLU A 30 -11.61 2.21 -7.64
C GLU A 30 -10.09 2.08 -7.48
N LEU A 31 -9.47 2.96 -6.70
CA LEU A 31 -8.03 2.90 -6.41
C LEU A 31 -7.66 1.65 -5.61
N LEU A 32 -8.44 1.31 -4.58
CA LEU A 32 -8.22 0.12 -3.76
C LEU A 32 -8.27 -1.15 -4.63
N TYR A 33 -9.33 -1.32 -5.44
CA TYR A 33 -9.48 -2.46 -6.33
C TYR A 33 -8.39 -2.52 -7.41
N SER A 34 -7.98 -1.38 -7.97
CA SER A 34 -6.89 -1.32 -8.94
C SER A 34 -5.57 -1.81 -8.34
N ARG A 35 -5.25 -1.39 -7.12
CA ARG A 35 -4.04 -1.81 -6.40
C ARG A 35 -4.09 -3.28 -6.01
N TYR A 36 -5.25 -3.79 -5.59
CA TYR A 36 -5.45 -5.22 -5.33
C TYR A 36 -5.21 -6.05 -6.58
N LYS A 37 -5.80 -5.67 -7.72
CA LYS A 37 -5.56 -6.33 -9.01
C LYS A 37 -4.08 -6.30 -9.39
N TRP A 38 -3.42 -5.17 -9.18
CA TRP A 38 -1.98 -5.03 -9.44
C TRP A 38 -1.13 -5.91 -8.53
N LEU A 39 -1.44 -6.01 -7.24
CA LEU A 39 -0.75 -6.90 -6.30
C LEU A 39 -0.93 -8.36 -6.73
N MET A 40 -2.17 -8.78 -6.98
CA MET A 40 -2.50 -10.15 -7.42
C MET A 40 -1.78 -10.56 -8.72
N SER A 41 -1.43 -9.61 -9.58
CA SER A 41 -0.75 -9.87 -10.85
C SER A 41 0.76 -10.13 -10.72
N LYS A 42 1.35 -10.00 -9.53
CA LYS A 42 2.81 -10.08 -9.36
C LYS A 42 3.30 -11.51 -9.23
N PRO A 43 4.36 -11.94 -9.92
CA PRO A 43 4.89 -13.29 -9.72
C PRO A 43 5.56 -13.42 -8.34
N LYS A 44 5.76 -14.66 -7.87
CA LYS A 44 6.62 -14.92 -6.71
C LYS A 44 8.06 -14.47 -6.98
N GLY A 45 8.76 -14.02 -5.95
CA GLY A 45 10.07 -13.39 -6.07
C GLY A 45 10.04 -11.95 -6.58
N TRP A 46 8.85 -11.36 -6.76
CA TRP A 46 8.73 -9.97 -7.18
C TRP A 46 8.99 -9.01 -6.01
N THR A 47 9.67 -7.91 -6.32
CA THR A 47 10.01 -6.86 -5.36
C THR A 47 9.65 -5.50 -5.94
N TYR A 48 9.13 -4.61 -5.10
CA TYR A 48 8.79 -3.24 -5.45
C TYR A 48 9.27 -2.25 -4.40
N TYR A 49 9.90 -1.19 -4.88
CA TYR A 49 10.45 -0.12 -4.07
C TYR A 49 9.49 1.08 -4.14
N LEU A 50 8.86 1.40 -3.01
CA LEU A 50 7.96 2.55 -2.85
C LEU A 50 8.62 3.91 -3.21
N PRO A 51 9.90 4.17 -2.90
CA PRO A 51 10.51 5.47 -3.20
C PRO A 51 10.97 5.68 -4.66
N LEU A 52 10.64 4.78 -5.61
CA LEU A 52 11.22 4.82 -6.97
C LEU A 52 10.23 4.69 -8.14
N SER A 53 8.92 4.61 -7.92
CA SER A 53 7.98 4.71 -9.04
C SER A 53 7.47 6.13 -9.16
N GLU A 54 7.69 6.78 -10.31
CA GLU A 54 7.24 8.13 -10.75
C GLU A 54 5.70 8.34 -10.72
N LYS A 55 4.95 7.62 -9.89
CA LYS A 55 3.48 7.58 -9.84
C LYS A 55 2.90 7.79 -8.44
N LEU A 56 3.74 7.95 -7.41
CA LEU A 56 3.33 8.20 -6.03
C LEU A 56 4.00 9.50 -5.60
N ASP A 57 3.47 10.62 -6.11
CA ASP A 57 4.13 11.92 -6.03
C ASP A 57 3.85 12.60 -4.68
N THR A 58 2.78 12.21 -3.98
CA THR A 58 2.42 12.77 -2.66
C THR A 58 2.60 11.76 -1.52
N ASP A 59 2.77 12.29 -0.31
CA ASP A 59 2.84 11.44 0.89
C ASP A 59 1.51 10.76 1.18
N GLU A 60 0.37 11.34 0.79
CA GLU A 60 -0.93 10.66 0.91
C GLU A 60 -1.05 9.46 -0.03
N GLU A 61 -0.48 9.53 -1.24
CA GLU A 61 -0.50 8.40 -2.18
C GLU A 61 0.35 7.24 -1.69
N LYS A 62 1.52 7.55 -1.11
CA LYS A 62 2.42 6.59 -0.46
C LYS A 62 1.75 5.97 0.77
N ASP A 63 1.17 6.78 1.64
CA ASP A 63 0.44 6.33 2.83
C ASP A 63 -0.72 5.40 2.44
N LEU A 64 -1.53 5.80 1.45
CA LEU A 64 -2.62 4.97 0.95
C LEU A 64 -2.09 3.66 0.37
N MET A 65 -0.96 3.68 -0.34
CA MET A 65 -0.36 2.47 -0.93
C MET A 65 0.09 1.51 0.16
N ILE A 66 0.79 2.02 1.17
CA ILE A 66 1.25 1.24 2.32
C ILE A 66 0.06 0.62 3.06
N LYS A 67 -0.98 1.42 3.36
CA LYS A 67 -2.21 0.95 4.01
C LYS A 67 -2.94 -0.10 3.19
N THR A 68 -3.03 0.08 1.87
CA THR A 68 -3.63 -0.88 0.94
C THR A 68 -2.95 -2.24 1.01
N VAL A 69 -1.62 -2.25 1.00
CA VAL A 69 -0.84 -3.50 1.02
C VAL A 69 -0.88 -4.15 2.40
N CYS A 70 -0.87 -3.36 3.48
CA CYS A 70 -1.06 -3.88 4.84
C CYS A 70 -2.43 -4.57 4.98
N LEU A 71 -3.49 -3.95 4.47
CA LEU A 71 -4.83 -4.53 4.44
C LEU A 71 -4.83 -5.84 3.66
N PHE A 72 -4.28 -5.83 2.44
CA PHE A 72 -4.17 -7.00 1.59
C PHE A 72 -3.45 -8.18 2.29
N ILE A 73 -2.33 -7.93 2.96
CA ILE A 73 -1.63 -8.95 3.75
C ILE A 73 -2.53 -9.48 4.89
N SER A 74 -3.20 -8.59 5.62
CA SER A 74 -4.07 -8.97 6.75
C SER A 74 -5.30 -9.80 6.33
N GLU A 75 -5.74 -9.68 5.07
CA GLU A 75 -6.85 -10.44 4.49
C GLU A 75 -6.45 -11.85 4.02
N GLY A 76 -5.20 -12.27 4.24
CA GLY A 76 -4.74 -13.65 3.99
C GLY A 76 -3.68 -13.79 2.92
N HIS A 77 -3.17 -12.69 2.35
CA HIS A 77 -2.08 -12.70 1.38
C HIS A 77 -0.70 -12.72 2.07
N GLY A 78 -0.46 -13.75 2.88
CA GLY A 78 0.74 -13.90 3.71
C GLY A 78 2.03 -14.21 2.94
N ASP A 79 1.96 -14.40 1.63
CA ASP A 79 3.12 -14.43 0.72
C ASP A 79 3.64 -13.02 0.40
N TYR A 80 2.97 -11.95 0.84
CA TYR A 80 3.46 -10.58 0.72
C TYR A 80 4.02 -10.10 2.05
N GLN A 81 5.11 -9.34 1.98
CA GLN A 81 5.75 -8.75 3.15
C GLN A 81 6.33 -7.37 2.84
N PHE A 82 6.41 -6.55 3.88
CA PHE A 82 7.14 -5.28 3.85
C PHE A 82 8.57 -5.46 4.38
N SER A 83 9.50 -4.63 3.90
CA SER A 83 10.76 -4.39 4.62
C SER A 83 10.48 -3.69 5.97
N GLU A 84 11.43 -3.78 6.90
CA GLU A 84 11.28 -3.21 8.26
C GLU A 84 10.91 -1.72 8.25
N ASN A 85 11.46 -0.95 7.31
CA ASN A 85 11.20 0.49 7.14
C ASN A 85 10.04 0.81 6.18
N TYR A 86 9.26 -0.18 5.75
CA TYR A 86 8.12 -0.02 4.83
C TYR A 86 8.46 0.65 3.50
N THR A 87 9.70 0.53 3.03
CA THR A 87 10.13 1.08 1.73
C THR A 87 10.06 0.06 0.59
N THR A 88 9.94 -1.22 0.91
CA THR A 88 9.91 -2.31 -0.07
C THR A 88 8.76 -3.26 0.20
N ILE A 89 8.07 -3.68 -0.86
CA ILE A 89 7.08 -4.76 -0.87
C ILE A 89 7.70 -5.94 -1.60
N MET A 90 7.62 -7.13 -1.01
CA MET A 90 8.09 -8.38 -1.62
C MET A 90 6.97 -9.40 -1.65
N ARG A 91 6.94 -10.22 -2.71
CA ARG A 91 6.16 -11.45 -2.76
C ARG A 91 7.09 -12.65 -2.69
N THR A 92 6.99 -13.48 -1.65
CA THR A 92 7.85 -14.66 -1.40
C THR A 92 7.31 -15.95 -2.01
#